data_AF-A0A960U5S2-F1
#
_entry.id   AF-A0A960U5S2-F1
#
_cell.length_a   1.000
_cell.length_b   1.000
_cell.length_c   1.000
_cell.angle_alpha   90.00
_cell.angle_beta   90.00
_cell.angle_gamma   90.00
#
_symmetry.space_group_name_H-M   'P 1'
#
loop_
_entity.id
_entity.type
_entity.pdbx_description
1 polymer ?
#
loop_
_entity_poly.entity_id
_entity_poly.type
_entity_poly.pdbx_seq_one_letter_code
_entity_poly.pdbx_strand_id
1 'polypeptide(L)'
;MKIFIFLFLFNFPIFADEGMWSFDNPPVEQIKRKYGFTLTEAWLRKARLSSVRFNDGGSGAFVSDEGLVITNHHVALGQVQKLSTAKNNFVKDGFFARKRTDEIKCPDLEINVLLAYENISPEVDAYLRGVKTAGERKKRLKEILSRLSREAEEKTGYRSDIVSLYNHAEHWIYMYKKYTDVRLVMAPELQAAFFGGDYDNFNYPRFALDYAFFRIYENNKPIESKYYFRWAKEELKEGELVFVSGHPGKTERGKTYSELVYERDQAFPELIQMLKKKLKNYHQYAVQSREKEREVQDK
;
A
#
# COMPACT_ATOMS: atom_id res chain seq x y z
N MET A 1 -6.11 2.76 -64.67
CA MET A 1 -5.56 1.71 -63.78
C MET A 1 -5.44 2.32 -62.38
N LYS A 2 -6.42 2.09 -61.48
CA LYS A 2 -6.40 2.62 -60.11
C LYS A 2 -5.82 1.54 -59.19
N ILE A 3 -4.62 1.78 -58.67
CA ILE A 3 -3.98 0.91 -57.68
C ILE A 3 -4.65 1.20 -56.34
N PHE A 4 -5.42 0.23 -55.83
CA PHE A 4 -5.91 0.25 -54.45
C PHE A 4 -4.81 -0.35 -53.56
N ILE A 5 -4.18 0.50 -52.75
CA ILE A 5 -3.28 0.07 -51.68
C ILE A 5 -4.16 -0.35 -50.50
N PHE A 6 -4.23 -1.66 -50.23
CA PHE A 6 -4.88 -2.20 -49.06
C PHE A 6 -3.91 -2.08 -47.87
N LEU A 7 -4.14 -1.12 -46.98
CA LEU A 7 -3.38 -0.97 -45.74
C LEU A 7 -3.84 -2.06 -44.76
N PHE A 8 -3.06 -3.14 -44.64
CA PHE A 8 -3.26 -4.13 -43.58
C PHE A 8 -2.83 -3.52 -42.25
N LEU A 9 -3.81 -3.12 -41.43
CA LEU A 9 -3.58 -2.79 -40.02
C LEU A 9 -3.31 -4.09 -39.26
N PHE A 10 -2.03 -4.41 -39.08
CA PHE A 10 -1.62 -5.42 -38.11
C PHE A 10 -1.91 -4.90 -36.70
N ASN A 11 -2.99 -5.38 -36.10
CA ASN A 11 -3.24 -5.23 -34.66
C ASN A 11 -2.23 -6.12 -33.93
N PHE A 12 -1.05 -5.59 -33.62
CA PHE A 12 -0.20 -6.23 -32.63
C PHE A 12 -0.88 -6.11 -31.27
N PRO A 13 -1.22 -7.21 -30.58
CA PRO A 13 -1.64 -7.12 -29.20
C PRO A 13 -0.52 -6.45 -28.39
N ILE A 14 -0.85 -5.30 -27.80
CA ILE A 14 0.01 -4.64 -26.82
C ILE A 14 -0.05 -5.51 -25.57
N PHE A 15 0.97 -6.34 -25.36
CA PHE A 15 1.09 -7.14 -24.15
C PHE A 15 1.56 -6.24 -23.01
N ALA A 16 0.68 -6.03 -22.03
CA ALA A 16 1.09 -5.53 -20.74
C ALA A 16 1.71 -6.69 -19.94
N ASP A 17 3.03 -6.88 -20.07
CA ASP A 17 3.77 -7.83 -19.22
C ASP A 17 3.80 -7.41 -17.74
N GLU A 18 3.51 -6.13 -17.46
CA GLU A 18 3.56 -5.48 -16.15
C GLU A 18 2.18 -4.97 -15.72
N GLY A 19 1.89 -5.05 -14.43
CA GLY A 19 0.66 -4.55 -13.84
C GLY A 19 0.53 -4.83 -12.34
N MET A 20 -0.28 -4.03 -11.67
CA MET A 20 -0.75 -4.31 -10.32
C MET A 20 -2.08 -5.06 -10.45
N TRP A 21 -2.06 -6.35 -10.14
CA TRP A 21 -3.19 -7.25 -10.35
C TRP A 21 -3.98 -7.42 -9.07
N SER A 22 -5.31 -7.38 -9.17
CA SER A 22 -6.18 -7.69 -8.05
C SER A 22 -6.23 -9.20 -7.81
N PHE A 23 -6.63 -9.60 -6.60
CA PHE A 23 -6.70 -11.02 -6.24
C PHE A 23 -7.83 -11.78 -6.94
N ASP A 24 -8.84 -11.08 -7.49
CA ASP A 24 -9.92 -11.66 -8.29
C ASP A 24 -9.50 -11.89 -9.75
N ASN A 25 -8.54 -11.12 -10.26
CA ASN A 25 -8.09 -11.21 -11.65
C ASN A 25 -6.55 -11.27 -11.78
N PRO A 26 -5.88 -12.29 -11.18
CA PRO A 26 -4.44 -12.46 -11.33
C PRO A 26 -4.09 -13.02 -12.72
N PRO A 27 -2.89 -12.73 -13.25
CA PRO A 27 -2.47 -13.15 -14.59
C PRO A 27 -1.92 -14.60 -14.56
N VAL A 28 -2.79 -15.56 -14.20
CA VAL A 28 -2.41 -16.95 -13.93
C VAL A 28 -1.76 -17.62 -15.14
N GLU A 29 -2.39 -17.53 -16.32
CA GLU A 29 -1.90 -18.19 -17.53
C GLU A 29 -0.59 -17.56 -18.04
N GLN A 30 -0.46 -16.23 -17.92
CA GLN A 30 0.77 -15.53 -18.32
C GLN A 30 1.94 -15.95 -17.43
N ILE A 31 1.73 -16.01 -16.10
CA ILE A 31 2.77 -16.42 -15.15
C ILE A 31 3.16 -17.89 -15.37
N LYS A 32 2.17 -18.77 -15.57
CA LYS A 32 2.42 -20.19 -15.82
C LYS A 32 3.24 -20.41 -17.09
N ARG A 33 2.88 -19.73 -18.18
CA ARG A 33 3.60 -19.85 -19.46
C ARG A 33 5.00 -19.26 -19.38
N LYS A 34 5.19 -18.11 -18.72
CA LYS A 34 6.46 -17.39 -18.69
C LYS A 34 7.46 -17.97 -17.69
N TYR A 35 6.98 -18.42 -16.53
CA TYR A 35 7.83 -18.83 -15.41
C TYR A 35 7.62 -20.28 -14.95
N GLY A 36 6.67 -21.02 -15.55
CA GLY A 36 6.35 -22.38 -15.11
C GLY A 36 5.66 -22.44 -13.74
N PHE A 37 5.32 -21.31 -13.13
CA PHE A 37 4.72 -21.23 -11.80
C PHE A 37 3.19 -21.12 -11.89
N THR A 38 2.47 -21.93 -11.12
CA THR A 38 1.01 -21.87 -11.09
C THR A 38 0.51 -21.13 -9.85
N LEU A 39 -0.16 -19.99 -10.07
CA LEU A 39 -0.86 -19.24 -9.03
C LEU A 39 -2.15 -19.97 -8.63
N THR A 40 -2.04 -20.90 -7.70
CA THR A 40 -3.21 -21.59 -7.14
C THR A 40 -4.04 -20.66 -6.25
N GLU A 41 -5.33 -20.96 -6.11
CA GLU A 41 -6.21 -20.24 -5.17
C GLU A 41 -5.68 -20.27 -3.74
N ALA A 42 -5.11 -21.41 -3.31
CA ALA A 42 -4.51 -21.55 -1.99
C ALA A 42 -3.29 -20.61 -1.82
N TRP A 43 -2.46 -20.46 -2.86
CA TRP A 43 -1.34 -19.53 -2.85
C TRP A 43 -1.82 -18.08 -2.78
N LEU A 44 -2.79 -17.70 -3.61
CA LEU A 44 -3.38 -16.35 -3.62
C LEU A 44 -4.04 -16.01 -2.29
N ARG A 45 -4.79 -16.96 -1.71
CA ARG A 45 -5.38 -16.83 -0.37
C ARG A 45 -4.31 -16.63 0.69
N LYS A 46 -3.23 -17.41 0.67
CA LYS A 46 -2.12 -17.25 1.60
C LYS A 46 -1.47 -15.88 1.44
N ALA A 47 -1.16 -15.45 0.22
CA ALA A 47 -0.54 -14.15 -0.05
C ALA A 47 -1.44 -13.00 0.46
N ARG A 48 -2.73 -13.05 0.15
CA ARG A 48 -3.73 -12.07 0.60
C ARG A 48 -3.83 -11.99 2.13
N LEU A 49 -3.98 -13.12 2.80
CA LEU A 49 -4.17 -13.18 4.25
C LEU A 49 -2.87 -12.97 5.05
N SER A 50 -1.70 -13.14 4.42
CA SER A 50 -0.41 -12.81 5.03
C SER A 50 -0.04 -11.33 4.84
N SER A 51 -0.64 -10.65 3.87
CA SER A 51 -0.36 -9.23 3.60
C SER A 51 -1.27 -8.32 4.42
N VAL A 52 -0.73 -7.20 4.89
CA VAL A 52 -1.45 -6.25 5.73
C VAL A 52 -1.35 -4.82 5.19
N ARG A 53 -2.39 -4.02 5.41
CA ARG A 53 -2.41 -2.58 5.14
C ARG A 53 -2.15 -1.82 6.43
N PHE A 54 -1.14 -0.98 6.43
CA PHE A 54 -0.97 0.04 7.46
C PHE A 54 -1.93 1.19 7.12
N ASN A 55 -2.88 1.49 8.02
CA ASN A 55 -3.91 2.50 7.72
C ASN A 55 -3.31 3.93 7.63
N ASP A 56 -2.14 4.16 8.24
CA ASP A 56 -1.35 5.38 8.11
C ASP A 56 -0.63 5.50 6.75
N GLY A 57 -0.74 4.47 5.90
CA GLY A 57 -0.08 4.36 4.60
C GLY A 57 1.01 3.29 4.61
N GLY A 58 1.12 2.55 3.51
CA GLY A 58 2.10 1.48 3.36
C GLY A 58 1.54 0.07 3.51
N SER A 59 2.40 -0.90 3.23
CA SER A 59 2.09 -2.33 3.29
C SER A 59 3.04 -3.04 4.23
N GLY A 60 2.60 -4.16 4.77
CA GLY A 60 3.47 -5.08 5.49
C GLY A 60 3.00 -6.51 5.33
N ALA A 61 3.59 -7.42 6.08
CA ALA A 61 3.16 -8.81 6.10
C ALA A 61 3.40 -9.50 7.44
N PHE A 62 2.55 -10.46 7.76
CA PHE A 62 2.84 -11.42 8.83
C PHE A 62 4.05 -12.28 8.46
N VAL A 63 4.98 -12.42 9.40
CA VAL A 63 6.22 -13.20 9.25
C VAL A 63 6.43 -14.22 10.38
N SER A 64 5.44 -14.39 11.26
CA SER A 64 5.38 -15.46 12.25
C SER A 64 3.93 -15.90 12.46
N ASP A 65 3.75 -16.98 13.20
CA ASP A 65 2.46 -17.47 13.71
C ASP A 65 1.97 -16.72 14.97
N GLU A 66 2.86 -15.99 15.66
CA GLU A 66 2.50 -15.14 16.80
C GLU A 66 2.29 -13.64 16.45
N GLY A 67 1.70 -13.36 15.28
CA GLY A 67 1.28 -12.00 14.91
C GLY A 67 2.40 -10.99 14.64
N LEU A 68 3.65 -11.43 14.43
CA LEU A 68 4.75 -10.55 14.04
C LEU A 68 4.53 -10.04 12.61
N VAL A 69 4.59 -8.73 12.43
CA VAL A 69 4.41 -8.03 11.15
C VAL A 69 5.68 -7.30 10.79
N ILE A 70 6.16 -7.46 9.56
CA ILE A 70 7.21 -6.64 8.97
C ILE A 70 6.61 -5.53 8.11
N THR A 71 7.25 -4.37 8.12
CA THR A 71 7.01 -3.25 7.21
C THR A 71 8.31 -2.48 6.99
N ASN A 72 8.28 -1.40 6.21
CA ASN A 72 9.42 -0.49 6.09
C ASN A 72 9.56 0.42 7.31
N HIS A 73 10.78 0.88 7.61
CA HIS A 73 11.01 1.85 8.67
C HIS A 73 10.32 3.18 8.36
N HIS A 74 10.31 3.64 7.11
CA HIS A 74 9.63 4.89 6.75
C HIS A 74 8.10 4.81 6.93
N VAL A 75 7.50 3.61 6.80
CA VAL A 75 6.09 3.36 7.13
C VAL A 75 5.88 3.42 8.65
N ALA A 76 6.83 2.89 9.42
CA ALA A 76 6.81 2.91 10.88
C ALA A 76 7.10 4.29 11.48
N LEU A 77 7.79 5.17 10.75
CA LEU A 77 8.43 6.39 11.27
C LEU A 77 7.45 7.28 12.02
N GLY A 78 6.24 7.48 11.51
CA GLY A 78 5.21 8.28 12.19
C GLY A 78 4.85 7.74 13.59
N GLN A 79 4.81 6.41 13.75
CA GLN A 79 4.56 5.78 15.04
C GLN A 79 5.79 5.81 15.95
N VAL A 80 6.99 5.57 15.39
CA VAL A 80 8.25 5.67 16.14
C VAL A 80 8.45 7.10 16.68
N GLN A 81 8.12 8.12 15.88
CA GLN A 81 8.13 9.53 16.24
C GLN A 81 7.16 9.82 17.41
N LYS A 82 5.92 9.33 17.33
CA LYS A 82 4.90 9.48 18.40
C LYS A 82 5.28 8.80 19.71
N LEU A 83 5.99 7.68 19.64
CA LEU A 83 6.50 6.95 20.81
C LEU A 83 7.78 7.57 21.39
N SER A 84 8.48 8.39 20.60
CA SER A 84 9.68 9.08 21.03
C SER A 84 9.38 10.27 21.94
N THR A 85 10.29 10.55 22.86
CA THR A 85 10.25 11.70 23.79
C THR A 85 11.59 12.42 23.75
N ALA A 86 11.69 13.58 24.41
CA ALA A 86 12.98 14.27 24.58
C ALA A 86 14.05 13.41 25.29
N LYS A 87 13.62 12.46 26.13
CA LYS A 87 14.52 11.55 26.86
C LYS A 87 14.84 10.27 26.08
N ASN A 88 13.86 9.71 25.36
CA ASN A 88 13.98 8.47 24.60
C ASN A 88 13.63 8.75 23.14
N ASN A 89 14.63 8.96 22.29
CA ASN A 89 14.43 9.25 20.88
C ASN A 89 14.62 7.99 20.04
N PHE A 90 13.55 7.21 19.87
CA PHE A 90 13.60 5.94 19.12
C PHE A 90 13.83 6.14 17.62
N VAL A 91 13.55 7.32 17.07
CA VAL A 91 13.89 7.63 15.67
C VAL A 91 15.41 7.69 15.52
N LYS A 92 16.08 8.37 16.44
CA LYS A 92 17.54 8.52 16.40
C LYS A 92 18.26 7.25 16.84
N ASP A 93 17.86 6.69 17.98
CA ASP A 93 18.61 5.65 18.70
C ASP A 93 18.05 4.24 18.44
N GLY A 94 17.01 4.12 17.62
CA GLY A 94 16.34 2.85 17.35
C GLY A 94 15.55 2.34 18.55
N PHE A 95 14.90 1.19 18.36
CA PHE A 95 14.17 0.48 19.40
C PHE A 95 14.22 -1.02 19.16
N PHE A 96 14.38 -1.81 20.23
CA PHE A 96 14.31 -3.26 20.19
C PHE A 96 13.75 -3.82 21.50
N ALA A 97 12.56 -4.42 21.44
CA ALA A 97 11.94 -5.12 22.56
C ALA A 97 12.61 -6.49 22.76
N ARG A 98 13.33 -6.66 23.88
CA ARG A 98 13.98 -7.94 24.22
C ARG A 98 12.98 -9.01 24.66
N LYS A 99 11.84 -8.59 25.23
CA LYS A 99 10.75 -9.45 25.69
C LYS A 99 9.41 -8.88 25.21
N ARG A 100 8.36 -9.73 25.15
CA ARG A 100 7.01 -9.31 24.77
C ARG A 100 6.43 -8.21 25.64
N THR A 101 6.81 -8.18 26.92
CA THR A 101 6.42 -7.13 27.87
C THR A 101 7.03 -5.78 27.58
N ASP A 102 8.10 -5.73 26.79
CA ASP A 102 8.82 -4.51 26.44
C ASP A 102 8.26 -3.89 25.15
N GLU A 103 7.41 -4.61 24.41
CA GLU A 103 6.78 -4.12 23.18
C GLU A 103 5.84 -2.94 23.49
N ILE A 104 6.02 -1.83 22.79
CA ILE A 104 5.34 -0.57 23.10
C ILE A 104 4.09 -0.44 22.24
N LYS A 105 2.92 -0.32 22.87
CA LYS A 105 1.66 -0.11 22.15
C LYS A 105 1.65 1.22 21.42
N CYS A 106 1.35 1.19 20.12
CA CYS A 106 1.16 2.38 19.31
C CYS A 106 -0.15 3.08 19.69
N PRO A 107 -0.17 4.42 19.77
CA PRO A 107 -1.33 5.17 20.24
C PRO A 107 -2.54 5.07 19.31
N ASP A 108 -2.33 5.07 18.00
CA ASP A 108 -3.39 5.19 16.99
C ASP A 108 -3.15 4.34 15.74
N LEU A 109 -2.19 3.40 15.77
CA LEU A 109 -1.92 2.54 14.62
C LEU A 109 -3.02 1.50 14.42
N GLU A 110 -3.57 1.49 13.21
CA GLU A 110 -4.50 0.48 12.72
C GLU A 110 -3.85 -0.35 11.60
N ILE A 111 -3.86 -1.68 11.76
CA ILE A 111 -3.47 -2.63 10.71
C ILE A 111 -4.70 -3.40 10.23
N ASN A 112 -4.85 -3.50 8.91
CA ASN A 112 -5.98 -4.16 8.28
C ASN A 112 -5.55 -5.36 7.44
N VAL A 113 -6.29 -6.46 7.54
CA VAL A 113 -6.11 -7.67 6.71
C VAL A 113 -7.32 -7.82 5.80
N LEU A 114 -7.09 -7.86 4.48
CA LEU A 114 -8.17 -8.07 3.50
C LEU A 114 -8.69 -9.51 3.62
N LEU A 115 -9.92 -9.68 4.11
CA LEU A 115 -10.55 -10.99 4.34
C LEU A 115 -11.39 -11.47 3.17
N ALA A 116 -12.09 -10.56 2.49
CA ALA A 116 -12.91 -10.86 1.34
C ALA A 116 -13.04 -9.61 0.46
N TYR A 117 -13.45 -9.83 -0.78
CA TYR A 117 -13.79 -8.78 -1.73
C TYR A 117 -15.00 -9.25 -2.55
N GLU A 118 -15.86 -8.32 -2.93
CA GLU A 118 -17.10 -8.59 -3.65
C GLU A 118 -17.30 -7.55 -4.75
N ASN A 119 -17.56 -8.01 -5.98
CA ASN A 119 -17.89 -7.13 -7.09
C ASN A 119 -19.36 -6.74 -6.99
N ILE A 120 -19.64 -5.47 -6.72
CA ILE A 120 -20.99 -4.92 -6.59
C ILE A 120 -21.42 -4.10 -7.82
N SER A 121 -20.64 -4.14 -8.91
CA SER A 121 -20.95 -3.43 -10.14
C SER A 121 -22.33 -3.80 -10.69
N PRO A 122 -22.75 -5.09 -10.71
CA PRO A 122 -24.07 -5.46 -11.19
C PRO A 122 -25.23 -4.80 -10.39
N GLU A 123 -25.15 -4.73 -9.06
CA GLU A 123 -26.19 -4.06 -8.27
C GLU A 123 -26.17 -2.54 -8.48
N VAL A 124 -24.98 -1.94 -8.58
CA VAL A 124 -24.83 -0.51 -8.83
C VAL A 124 -25.41 -0.14 -10.20
N ASP A 125 -25.08 -0.89 -11.25
CA ASP A 125 -25.57 -0.65 -12.61
C ASP A 125 -27.09 -0.82 -12.71
N ALA A 126 -27.65 -1.81 -12.02
CA ALA A 126 -29.09 -1.98 -11.93
C ALA A 126 -29.77 -0.78 -11.25
N TYR A 127 -29.20 -0.28 -10.15
CA TYR A 127 -29.75 0.86 -9.39
C TYR A 127 -29.68 2.19 -10.16
N LEU A 128 -28.65 2.36 -11.00
CA LEU A 128 -28.44 3.57 -11.79
C LEU A 128 -29.14 3.54 -13.16
N ARG A 129 -29.79 2.43 -13.51
CA ARG A 129 -30.46 2.28 -14.80
C ARG A 129 -31.52 3.37 -15.00
N GLY A 130 -31.47 4.02 -16.16
CA GLY A 130 -32.44 5.05 -16.55
C GLY A 130 -32.21 6.43 -15.94
N VAL A 131 -31.16 6.62 -15.12
CA VAL A 131 -30.77 7.94 -14.61
C VAL A 131 -30.13 8.76 -15.71
N LYS A 132 -30.73 9.90 -16.06
CA LYS A 132 -30.37 10.66 -17.28
C LYS A 132 -29.37 11.79 -17.03
N THR A 133 -29.31 12.35 -15.83
CA THR A 133 -28.46 13.50 -15.53
C THR A 133 -27.22 13.09 -14.74
N ALA A 134 -26.09 13.72 -15.03
CA ALA A 134 -24.83 13.46 -14.32
C ALA A 134 -24.93 13.79 -12.82
N GLY A 135 -25.63 14.87 -12.47
CA GLY A 135 -25.84 15.28 -11.08
C GLY A 135 -26.64 14.25 -10.28
N GLU A 136 -27.76 13.77 -10.84
CA GLU A 136 -28.56 12.72 -10.21
C GLU A 136 -27.80 11.40 -10.13
N ARG A 137 -27.06 11.02 -11.19
CA ARG A 137 -26.25 9.80 -11.20
C ARG A 137 -25.20 9.83 -10.09
N LYS A 138 -24.50 10.95 -9.89
CA LYS A 138 -23.50 11.11 -8.81
C LYS A 138 -24.15 10.96 -7.42
N LYS A 139 -25.31 11.59 -7.21
CA LYS A 139 -26.04 11.49 -5.94
C LYS A 139 -26.48 10.05 -5.65
N ARG A 140 -27.17 9.41 -6.60
CA ARG A 140 -27.65 8.03 -6.48
C ARG A 140 -26.50 7.03 -6.33
N LEU A 141 -25.38 7.24 -7.03
CA LEU A 141 -24.17 6.42 -6.89
C LEU A 141 -23.64 6.46 -5.45
N LYS A 142 -23.55 7.66 -4.85
CA LYS A 142 -23.13 7.79 -3.44
C LYS A 142 -24.09 7.06 -2.50
N GLU A 143 -25.39 7.17 -2.74
CA GLU A 143 -26.44 6.52 -1.92
C GLU A 143 -26.33 4.99 -1.98
N ILE A 144 -26.26 4.40 -3.18
CA ILE A 144 -26.16 2.94 -3.34
C ILE A 144 -24.87 2.40 -2.75
N LEU A 145 -23.73 3.03 -3.01
CA LEU A 145 -22.44 2.58 -2.48
C LEU A 145 -22.41 2.64 -0.95
N SER A 146 -22.90 3.73 -0.35
CA SER A 146 -22.98 3.84 1.11
C SER A 146 -23.91 2.80 1.72
N ARG A 147 -25.02 2.49 1.05
CA ARG A 147 -25.97 1.47 1.51
C ARG A 147 -25.36 0.08 1.47
N LEU A 148 -24.80 -0.33 0.33
CA LEU A 148 -24.19 -1.65 0.17
C LEU A 148 -22.99 -1.86 1.11
N SER A 149 -22.16 -0.82 1.29
CA SER A 149 -21.04 -0.84 2.25
C SER A 149 -21.52 -1.10 3.68
N ARG A 150 -22.60 -0.43 4.10
CA ARG A 150 -23.17 -0.61 5.44
C ARG A 150 -23.80 -1.99 5.61
N GLU A 151 -24.55 -2.47 4.61
CA GLU A 151 -25.14 -3.81 4.62
C GLU A 151 -24.06 -4.90 4.73
N ALA A 152 -22.93 -4.74 4.04
CA ALA A 152 -21.78 -5.64 4.15
C ALA A 152 -21.15 -5.60 5.56
N GLU A 153 -20.98 -4.41 6.14
CA GLU A 153 -20.43 -4.26 7.50
C GLU A 153 -21.36 -4.87 8.56
N GLU A 154 -22.67 -4.62 8.48
CA GLU A 154 -23.68 -5.21 9.38
C GLU A 154 -23.72 -6.74 9.28
N LYS A 155 -23.60 -7.29 8.06
CA LYS A 155 -23.64 -8.73 7.80
C LYS A 155 -22.37 -9.44 8.28
N THR A 156 -21.20 -8.82 8.14
CA THR A 156 -19.91 -9.49 8.34
C THR A 156 -19.21 -9.11 9.64
N GLY A 157 -19.55 -7.96 10.23
CA GLY A 157 -18.83 -7.37 11.35
C GLY A 157 -17.42 -6.86 10.99
N TYR A 158 -17.09 -6.80 9.70
CA TYR A 158 -15.80 -6.33 9.19
C TYR A 158 -15.92 -4.95 8.57
N ARG A 159 -14.84 -4.17 8.69
CA ARG A 159 -14.73 -2.87 8.01
C ARG A 159 -14.87 -3.11 6.51
N SER A 160 -15.86 -2.48 5.90
CA SER A 160 -16.16 -2.65 4.48
C SER A 160 -15.85 -1.35 3.74
N ASP A 161 -14.78 -1.36 2.95
CA ASP A 161 -14.35 -0.20 2.15
C ASP A 161 -14.87 -0.34 0.72
N ILE A 162 -15.44 0.74 0.16
CA ILE A 162 -15.77 0.81 -1.26
C ILE A 162 -14.49 1.06 -2.06
N VAL A 163 -14.22 0.20 -3.03
CA VAL A 163 -13.11 0.32 -3.98
C VAL A 163 -13.69 0.53 -5.38
N SER A 164 -13.29 1.60 -6.05
CA SER A 164 -13.64 1.84 -7.46
C SER A 164 -12.43 1.54 -8.33
N LEU A 165 -12.60 0.64 -9.30
CA LEU A 165 -11.55 0.23 -10.22
C LEU A 165 -11.85 0.76 -11.63
N TYR A 166 -10.81 0.84 -12.47
CA TYR A 166 -10.91 1.18 -13.89
C TYR A 166 -11.70 2.47 -14.16
N ASN A 167 -11.35 3.56 -13.46
CA ASN A 167 -12.04 4.86 -13.55
C ASN A 167 -13.56 4.78 -13.28
N HIS A 168 -13.95 4.03 -12.24
CA HIS A 168 -15.35 3.78 -11.85
C HIS A 168 -16.14 2.93 -12.85
N ALA A 169 -15.48 2.18 -13.73
CA ALA A 169 -16.17 1.15 -14.51
C ALA A 169 -16.57 -0.05 -13.64
N GLU A 170 -15.85 -0.28 -12.52
CA GLU A 170 -16.22 -1.29 -11.54
C GLU A 170 -16.25 -0.73 -10.12
N HIS A 171 -17.15 -1.30 -9.32
CA HIS A 171 -17.32 -1.02 -7.91
C HIS A 171 -17.25 -2.32 -7.11
N TRP A 172 -16.45 -2.28 -6.05
CA TRP A 172 -16.18 -3.44 -5.20
C TRP A 172 -16.33 -3.07 -3.73
N ILE A 173 -16.67 -4.06 -2.90
CA ILE A 173 -16.56 -3.99 -1.45
C ILE A 173 -15.37 -4.81 -1.03
N TYR A 174 -14.42 -4.20 -0.32
CA TYR A 174 -13.29 -4.90 0.30
C TYR A 174 -13.51 -4.97 1.81
N MET A 175 -13.56 -6.17 2.35
CA MET A 175 -13.88 -6.44 3.76
C MET A 175 -12.59 -6.74 4.53
N TYR A 176 -12.32 -5.95 5.56
CA TYR A 176 -11.09 -5.99 6.32
C TYR A 176 -11.32 -6.39 7.78
N LYS A 177 -10.47 -7.29 8.28
CA LYS A 177 -10.28 -7.44 9.72
C LYS A 177 -9.35 -6.33 10.20
N LYS A 178 -9.89 -5.48 11.07
CA LYS A 178 -9.18 -4.38 11.71
C LYS A 178 -8.51 -4.84 13.01
N TYR A 179 -7.26 -4.43 13.20
CA TYR A 179 -6.51 -4.59 14.44
C TYR A 179 -6.00 -3.24 14.96
N THR A 180 -6.21 -2.97 16.24
CA THR A 180 -5.88 -1.68 16.89
C THR A 180 -4.99 -1.81 18.13
N ASP A 181 -4.72 -3.02 18.62
CA ASP A 181 -3.63 -3.27 19.57
C ASP A 181 -2.41 -3.74 18.77
N VAL A 182 -1.68 -2.77 18.24
CA VAL A 182 -0.44 -2.97 17.49
C VAL A 182 0.70 -2.39 18.31
N ARG A 183 1.75 -3.18 18.49
CA ARG A 183 2.90 -2.82 19.34
C ARG A 183 4.18 -2.80 18.55
N LEU A 184 4.98 -1.76 18.73
CA LEU A 184 6.32 -1.69 18.16
C LEU A 184 7.21 -2.76 18.82
N VAL A 185 7.87 -3.55 17.99
CA VAL A 185 8.81 -4.60 18.41
C VAL A 185 10.24 -4.16 18.13
N MET A 186 10.49 -3.63 16.94
CA MET A 186 11.81 -3.19 16.53
C MET A 186 11.74 -2.13 15.44
N ALA A 187 12.60 -1.12 15.55
CA ALA A 187 12.93 -0.19 14.48
C ALA A 187 14.43 0.13 14.57
N PRO A 188 15.22 0.01 13.49
CA PRO A 188 16.61 0.43 13.51
C PRO A 188 16.73 1.96 13.69
N GLU A 189 17.93 2.43 14.01
CA GLU A 189 18.25 3.86 14.00
C GLU A 189 17.97 4.46 12.61
N LEU A 190 17.44 5.69 12.56
CA LEU A 190 17.13 6.35 11.28
C LEU A 190 18.36 6.41 10.35
N GLN A 191 19.58 6.54 10.89
CA GLN A 191 20.81 6.54 10.09
C GLN A 191 21.00 5.24 9.31
N ALA A 192 20.70 4.08 9.90
CA ALA A 192 20.78 2.80 9.22
C ALA A 192 19.58 2.61 8.29
N ALA A 193 18.38 2.98 8.75
CA ALA A 193 17.13 2.80 8.04
C ALA A 193 16.99 3.67 6.78
N PHE A 194 17.57 4.87 6.82
CA PHE A 194 17.57 5.87 5.75
C PHE A 194 19.00 6.21 5.33
N PHE A 195 19.89 5.21 5.34
CA PHE A 195 21.28 5.37 4.92
C PHE A 195 21.38 5.99 3.51
N GLY A 196 22.30 6.94 3.35
CA GLY A 196 22.43 7.76 2.14
C GLY A 196 21.44 8.93 2.04
N GLY A 197 20.45 8.99 2.93
CA GLY A 197 19.51 10.09 3.02
C GLY A 197 18.70 10.32 1.73
N ASP A 198 18.39 11.58 1.49
CA ASP A 198 17.65 12.03 0.30
C ASP A 198 18.39 11.76 -1.01
N TYR A 199 19.73 11.78 -1.00
CA TYR A 199 20.54 11.54 -2.21
C TYR A 199 20.37 10.13 -2.75
N ASP A 200 20.33 9.14 -1.86
CA ASP A 200 20.16 7.75 -2.25
C ASP A 200 18.67 7.38 -2.38
N ASN A 201 17.74 8.26 -1.98
CA ASN A 201 16.31 7.98 -2.09
C ASN A 201 15.93 7.89 -3.58
N PHE A 202 15.08 6.92 -3.95
CA PHE A 202 14.74 6.60 -5.35
C PHE A 202 15.93 6.21 -6.26
N ASN A 203 17.06 5.78 -5.69
CA ASN A 203 18.23 5.34 -6.45
C ASN A 203 18.58 3.86 -6.19
N TYR A 204 19.27 3.26 -7.16
CA TYR A 204 19.90 1.95 -7.06
C TYR A 204 21.37 2.06 -7.52
N PRO A 205 22.36 1.46 -6.84
CA PRO A 205 22.26 0.58 -5.66
C PRO A 205 21.84 1.32 -4.38
N ARG A 206 21.25 0.59 -3.43
CA ARG A 206 20.73 1.10 -2.15
C ARG A 206 21.19 0.19 -1.02
N PHE A 207 21.63 0.80 0.08
CA PHE A 207 22.24 0.08 1.22
C PHE A 207 21.54 0.35 2.56
N ALA A 208 20.32 0.88 2.51
CA ALA A 208 19.54 1.22 3.69
C ALA A 208 18.81 0.01 4.28
N LEU A 209 18.77 -0.09 5.61
CA LEU A 209 18.05 -1.11 6.36
C LEU A 209 16.60 -0.67 6.63
N ASP A 210 15.84 -0.44 5.57
CA ASP A 210 14.49 0.14 5.66
C ASP A 210 13.44 -0.91 6.05
N TYR A 211 13.49 -1.38 7.30
CA TYR A 211 12.51 -2.31 7.88
C TYR A 211 12.17 -1.94 9.32
N ALA A 212 10.99 -2.37 9.76
CA ALA A 212 10.55 -2.32 11.15
C ALA A 212 9.63 -3.51 11.44
N PHE A 213 9.56 -3.89 12.71
CA PHE A 213 8.68 -4.94 13.20
C PHE A 213 7.65 -4.41 14.18
N PHE A 214 6.42 -4.84 13.96
CA PHE A 214 5.31 -4.66 14.88
C PHE A 214 4.73 -6.03 15.25
N ARG A 215 3.94 -6.07 16.32
CA ARG A 215 3.16 -7.25 16.66
C ARG A 215 1.72 -6.88 16.94
N ILE A 216 0.82 -7.70 16.41
CA ILE A 216 -0.62 -7.55 16.62
C ILE A 216 -1.07 -8.38 17.82
N TYR A 217 -1.89 -7.75 18.66
CA TYR A 217 -2.52 -8.33 19.84
C TYR A 217 -4.04 -8.28 19.74
N GLU A 218 -4.71 -9.23 20.37
CA GLU A 218 -6.12 -9.16 20.73
C GLU A 218 -6.25 -9.65 22.18
N ASN A 219 -7.07 -8.98 23.00
CA ASN A 219 -7.25 -9.31 24.42
C ASN A 219 -5.92 -9.40 25.19
N ASN A 220 -4.98 -8.50 24.90
CA ASN A 220 -3.63 -8.46 25.47
C ASN A 220 -2.78 -9.72 25.22
N LYS A 221 -3.11 -10.56 24.24
CA LYS A 221 -2.28 -11.68 23.79
C LYS A 221 -1.91 -11.52 22.32
N PRO A 222 -0.69 -11.94 21.89
CA PRO A 222 -0.37 -11.98 20.47
C PRO A 222 -1.42 -12.80 19.73
N ILE A 223 -1.84 -12.32 18.56
CA ILE A 223 -2.79 -13.09 17.74
C ILE A 223 -2.10 -14.34 17.20
N GLU A 224 -2.88 -15.39 16.99
CA GLU A 224 -2.45 -16.57 16.23
C GLU A 224 -2.65 -16.30 14.73
N SER A 225 -1.59 -15.90 14.03
CA SER A 225 -1.60 -15.67 12.59
C SER A 225 -1.47 -16.99 11.85
N LYS A 226 -2.60 -17.55 11.39
CA LYS A 226 -2.64 -18.79 10.59
C LYS A 226 -1.94 -18.66 9.23
N TYR A 227 -1.87 -17.45 8.69
CA TYR A 227 -1.24 -17.15 7.41
C TYR A 227 -0.10 -16.15 7.63
N TYR A 228 1.10 -16.56 7.24
CA TYR A 228 2.31 -15.72 7.27
C TYR A 228 3.31 -16.18 6.20
N PHE A 229 4.21 -15.29 5.82
CA PHE A 229 5.36 -15.62 4.98
C PHE A 229 6.50 -16.15 5.84
N ARG A 230 7.15 -17.20 5.35
CA ARG A 230 8.32 -17.78 6.00
C ARG A 230 9.57 -17.14 5.42
N TRP A 231 10.57 -16.95 6.27
CA TRP A 231 11.89 -16.54 5.85
C TRP A 231 12.49 -17.58 4.91
N ALA A 232 13.09 -17.10 3.82
CA ALA A 232 13.90 -17.94 2.95
C ALA A 232 15.08 -18.51 3.76
N LYS A 233 15.41 -19.78 3.53
CA LYS A 233 16.59 -20.44 4.11
C LYS A 233 17.80 -20.39 3.19
N GLU A 234 17.55 -20.05 1.93
CA GLU A 234 18.52 -20.03 0.85
C GLU A 234 18.69 -18.58 0.39
N GLU A 235 19.87 -18.27 -0.13
CA GLU A 235 20.16 -16.96 -0.71
C GLU A 235 19.39 -16.78 -2.01
N LEU A 236 18.94 -15.54 -2.24
CA LEU A 236 18.27 -15.15 -3.49
C LEU A 236 19.26 -15.19 -4.65
N LYS A 237 18.80 -15.66 -5.80
CA LYS A 237 19.60 -15.73 -7.03
C LYS A 237 19.02 -14.82 -8.09
N GLU A 238 19.89 -14.31 -8.97
CA GLU A 238 19.47 -13.57 -10.14
C GLU A 238 18.54 -14.43 -11.02
N GLY A 239 17.46 -13.82 -11.52
CA GLY A 239 16.47 -14.49 -12.36
C GLY A 239 15.38 -15.25 -11.60
N GLU A 240 15.39 -15.26 -10.26
CA GLU A 240 14.30 -15.85 -9.48
C GLU A 240 13.00 -15.06 -9.61
N LEU A 241 11.87 -15.79 -9.63
CA LEU A 241 10.54 -15.21 -9.69
C LEU A 241 10.16 -14.61 -8.33
N VAL A 242 9.98 -13.29 -8.29
CA VAL A 242 9.58 -12.56 -7.09
C VAL A 242 8.12 -12.10 -7.21
N PHE A 243 7.36 -12.33 -6.15
CA PHE A 243 6.01 -11.79 -5.99
C PHE A 243 6.00 -10.73 -4.90
N VAL A 244 5.33 -9.60 -5.19
CA VAL A 244 5.08 -8.54 -4.21
C VAL A 244 3.57 -8.38 -4.07
N SER A 245 3.06 -8.58 -2.86
CA SER A 245 1.67 -8.36 -2.50
C SER A 245 1.56 -7.20 -1.51
N GLY A 246 0.59 -6.31 -1.74
CA GLY A 246 0.45 -5.11 -0.92
C GLY A 246 -0.73 -4.25 -1.35
N HIS A 247 -0.71 -3.00 -0.91
CA HIS A 247 -1.77 -2.02 -1.07
C HIS A 247 -1.22 -0.80 -1.81
N PRO A 248 -1.02 -0.88 -3.14
CA PRO A 248 -0.55 0.25 -3.92
C PRO A 248 -1.57 1.41 -3.84
N GLY A 249 -1.06 2.64 -3.69
CA GLY A 249 -1.91 3.82 -3.49
C GLY A 249 -2.62 4.27 -4.76
N LYS A 250 -1.86 4.71 -5.77
CA LYS A 250 -2.42 5.22 -7.03
C LYS A 250 -1.48 4.89 -8.19
N THR A 251 -2.06 4.57 -9.34
CA THR A 251 -1.38 4.59 -10.63
C THR A 251 -2.25 5.35 -11.62
N GLU A 252 -1.63 5.89 -12.66
CA GLU A 252 -2.31 6.72 -13.66
C GLU A 252 -1.97 6.25 -15.08
N ARG A 253 -1.98 4.92 -15.26
CA ARG A 253 -1.65 4.26 -16.54
C ARG A 253 -2.57 4.67 -17.69
N GLY A 254 -3.77 5.15 -17.38
CA GLY A 254 -4.76 5.62 -18.36
C GLY A 254 -4.60 7.07 -18.81
N LYS A 255 -3.56 7.79 -18.37
CA LYS A 255 -3.32 9.17 -18.80
C LYS A 255 -3.09 9.26 -20.30
N THR A 256 -3.71 10.26 -20.90
CA THR A 256 -3.50 10.65 -22.30
C THR A 256 -2.16 11.34 -22.48
N TYR A 257 -1.68 11.38 -23.73
CA TYR A 257 -0.48 12.15 -24.08
C TYR A 257 -0.57 13.62 -23.65
N SER A 258 -1.72 14.27 -23.86
CA SER A 258 -1.92 15.66 -23.48
C SER A 258 -1.85 15.88 -21.97
N GLU A 259 -2.37 14.95 -21.16
CA GLU A 259 -2.23 15.01 -19.70
C GLU A 259 -0.77 14.84 -19.27
N LEU A 260 -0.03 13.90 -19.88
CA LEU A 260 1.40 13.73 -19.61
C LEU A 260 2.23 14.97 -19.99
N VAL A 261 1.90 15.62 -21.10
CA VAL A 261 2.54 16.89 -21.51
C VAL A 261 2.24 18.00 -20.51
N TYR A 262 0.98 18.13 -20.08
CA TYR A 262 0.60 19.11 -19.07
C TYR A 262 1.33 18.89 -17.74
N GLU A 263 1.45 17.64 -17.28
CA GLU A 263 2.17 17.34 -16.06
C GLU A 263 3.65 17.68 -16.14
N ARG A 264 4.30 17.29 -17.24
CA ARG A 264 5.70 17.59 -17.50
C ARG A 264 5.97 19.09 -17.55
N ASP A 265 5.14 19.83 -18.29
CA ASP A 265 5.43 21.22 -18.64
C ASP A 265 4.90 22.23 -17.63
N GLN A 266 3.86 21.87 -16.87
CA GLN A 266 3.16 22.80 -15.96
C GLN A 266 3.09 22.23 -14.53
N ALA A 267 2.43 21.10 -14.33
CA ALA A 267 2.08 20.64 -12.98
C ALA A 267 3.31 20.26 -12.13
N PHE A 268 4.24 19.46 -12.66
CA PHE A 268 5.44 19.07 -11.92
C PHE A 268 6.40 20.23 -11.67
N PRO A 269 6.70 21.13 -12.64
CA PRO A 269 7.48 22.33 -12.36
C PRO A 269 6.94 23.18 -11.22
N GLU A 270 5.63 23.44 -11.19
CA GLU A 270 4.97 24.19 -10.11
C GLU A 270 5.07 23.46 -8.77
N LEU A 271 4.77 22.16 -8.75
CA LEU A 271 4.87 21.33 -7.55
C LEU A 271 6.29 21.32 -6.99
N ILE A 272 7.31 21.15 -7.85
CA ILE A 272 8.72 21.16 -7.46
C ILE A 272 9.10 22.52 -6.86
N GLN A 273 8.66 23.63 -7.46
CA GLN A 273 8.94 24.96 -6.94
C GLN A 273 8.34 25.16 -5.54
N MET A 274 7.08 24.75 -5.35
CA MET A 274 6.40 24.80 -4.06
C MET A 274 7.12 23.95 -3.02
N LEU A 275 7.48 22.71 -3.35
CA LEU A 275 8.17 21.80 -2.43
C LEU A 275 9.57 22.30 -2.06
N LYS A 276 10.33 22.86 -3.00
CA LYS A 276 11.64 23.48 -2.72
C LYS A 276 11.52 24.62 -1.72
N LYS A 277 10.48 25.46 -1.84
CA LYS A 277 10.22 26.54 -0.88
C LYS A 277 9.86 25.99 0.50
N LYS A 278 9.00 24.97 0.56
CA LYS A 278 8.62 24.32 1.82
C LYS A 278 9.83 23.71 2.53
N LEU A 279 10.65 22.97 1.79
CA LEU A 279 11.87 22.33 2.27
C LEU A 279 12.86 23.36 2.83
N LYS A 280 13.09 24.46 2.11
CA LYS A 280 13.93 25.56 2.60
C LYS A 280 13.44 26.11 3.94
N ASN A 281 12.14 26.31 4.10
CA ASN A 281 11.56 26.81 5.34
C ASN A 281 11.74 25.81 6.49
N TYR A 282 11.56 24.50 6.24
CA TYR A 282 11.80 23.48 7.26
C TYR A 282 13.25 23.38 7.66
N HIS A 283 14.21 23.45 6.73
CA HIS A 283 15.62 23.49 7.10
C HIS A 283 15.96 24.71 7.96
N GLN A 284 15.45 25.88 7.60
CA GLN A 284 15.64 27.10 8.40
C GLN A 284 15.01 27.00 9.80
N TYR A 285 13.95 26.20 9.95
CA TYR A 285 13.34 25.91 11.25
C TYR A 285 14.16 24.91 12.06
N ALA A 286 14.57 23.81 11.42
CA ALA A 286 15.31 22.71 12.04
C ALA A 286 16.63 23.18 12.69
N VAL A 287 17.38 24.07 12.03
CA VAL A 287 18.68 24.55 12.53
C VAL A 287 18.59 25.40 13.80
N GLN A 288 17.38 25.79 14.22
CA GLN A 288 17.19 26.66 15.39
C GLN A 288 17.35 25.91 16.72
N SER A 289 17.06 24.61 16.77
CA SER A 289 17.33 23.75 17.94
C SER A 289 17.15 22.27 17.60
N ARG A 290 17.75 21.38 18.41
CA ARG A 290 17.55 19.93 18.29
C ARG A 290 16.08 19.50 18.40
N GLU A 291 15.29 20.23 19.18
CA GLU A 291 13.87 19.93 19.32
C GLU A 291 13.10 20.31 18.05
N LYS A 292 13.43 21.44 17.43
CA LYS A 292 12.83 21.86 16.16
C LYS A 292 13.21 20.95 15.00
N GLU A 293 14.45 20.46 15.00
CA GLU A 293 14.90 19.40 14.09
C GLU A 293 14.03 18.14 14.26
N ARG A 294 13.84 17.66 15.49
CA ARG A 294 12.96 16.53 15.78
C ARG A 294 11.54 16.76 15.28
N GLU A 295 10.96 17.94 15.51
CA GLU A 295 9.57 18.28 15.13
C GLU A 295 9.29 18.24 13.61
N VAL A 296 10.30 18.56 12.78
CA VAL A 296 10.14 18.58 11.31
C VAL A 296 10.74 17.35 10.61
N GLN A 297 11.31 16.41 11.38
CA GLN A 297 11.95 15.20 10.84
C GLN A 297 11.00 14.36 9.95
N ASP A 298 9.68 14.43 10.19
CA ASP A 298 8.65 13.67 9.48
C ASP A 298 7.72 14.53 8.58
N LYS A 299 8.11 15.78 8.24
CA LYS A 299 7.25 16.79 7.57
C LYS A 299 7.67 17.20 6.17
#